data_AF-A0A1F6HU38-F1
#
_entry.id   AF-A0A1F6HU38-F1
#
_cell.length_a   1.000
_cell.length_b   1.000
_cell.length_c   1.000
_cell.angle_alpha   90.00
_cell.angle_beta   90.00
_cell.angle_gamma   90.00
#
_symmetry.space_group_name_H-M   'P 1'
#
loop_
_entity.id
_entity.type
_entity.pdbx_description
1 polymer ?
#
loop_
_entity_poly.entity_id
_entity_poly.type
_entity_poly.pdbx_seq_one_letter_code
_entity_poly.pdbx_strand_id
1 'polypeptide(L)'
;MQDKVVRAILRTLVYSDIFDYPLKKDEIWKYLIGQKIENIYVGTLDDSLKKSLKQNRAIFKKNFYCLLNRDKIIGTRVNRQKVSRGKLVIAKKIARKLSIIPTVQLIGISGALSLKNSDKYDDIDFFVIASKGSLWLTRLAMIILLLICGKYRTRNQSEVSDKICLNMIIDDSLLSFPKSRRDLYTAHEIAQLLPVFERNNMYKKFVDANEWIEKYLPNAIKRIKNKQRSPFFMTHNSLFIFEQFAKLVQLWSIKKHRTNETISENLLAFHPLDYKNKVLNEYKRRLKQYDPPSLKLRKGHAAKLVKRNGLKNSENSSLKFVINKEGSKVA
;
A
#
# COMPACT_ATOMS: atom_id res chain seq x y z
N MET A 1 28.48 9.03 5.45
CA MET A 1 27.28 8.38 6.03
C MET A 1 26.01 9.19 5.73
N GLN A 2 26.04 10.51 5.97
CA GLN A 2 24.93 11.44 5.75
C GLN A 2 24.29 11.39 4.35
N ASP A 3 25.08 11.32 3.26
CA ASP A 3 24.54 11.20 1.89
C ASP A 3 23.73 9.93 1.62
N LYS A 4 24.06 8.82 2.29
CA LYS A 4 23.28 7.57 2.16
C LYS A 4 21.93 7.74 2.87
N VAL A 5 21.93 8.42 4.01
CA VAL A 5 20.71 8.75 4.78
C VAL A 5 19.80 9.68 3.98
N VAL A 6 20.33 10.80 3.46
CA VAL A 6 19.58 11.76 2.64
C VAL A 6 18.93 11.05 1.45
N ARG A 7 19.68 10.21 0.71
CA ARG A 7 19.13 9.45 -0.42
C ARG A 7 18.02 8.46 -0.02
N ALA A 8 18.17 7.77 1.11
CA ALA A 8 17.13 6.88 1.61
C ALA A 8 15.85 7.66 1.97
N ILE A 9 15.99 8.81 2.63
CA ILE A 9 14.86 9.69 2.94
C ILE A 9 14.20 10.21 1.66
N LEU A 10 14.97 10.65 0.67
CA LEU A 10 14.44 11.13 -0.61
C LEU A 10 13.69 10.03 -1.37
N ARG A 11 14.24 8.81 -1.44
CA ARG A 11 13.55 7.64 -2.00
C ARG A 11 12.20 7.43 -1.34
N THR A 12 12.17 7.44 -0.01
CA THR A 12 10.94 7.30 0.78
C THR A 12 9.94 8.43 0.50
N LEU A 13 10.39 9.68 0.48
CA LEU A 13 9.53 10.83 0.17
C LEU A 13 8.98 10.77 -1.26
N VAL A 14 9.80 10.38 -2.24
CA VAL A 14 9.40 10.24 -3.64
C VAL A 14 8.33 9.15 -3.79
N TYR A 15 8.49 8.01 -3.13
CA TYR A 15 7.48 6.95 -3.15
C TYR A 15 6.16 7.44 -2.53
N SER A 16 6.24 8.06 -1.36
CA SER A 16 5.07 8.56 -0.62
C SER A 16 4.33 9.70 -1.35
N ASP A 17 5.05 10.53 -2.08
CA ASP A 17 4.51 11.64 -2.86
C ASP A 17 3.61 11.19 -4.02
N ILE A 18 3.74 9.94 -4.49
CA ILE A 18 2.83 9.33 -5.48
C ILE A 18 1.39 9.29 -4.95
N PHE A 19 1.22 9.19 -3.63
CA PHE A 19 -0.07 9.08 -2.95
C PHE A 19 -0.54 10.39 -2.30
N ASP A 20 0.10 11.51 -2.62
CA ASP A 20 -0.08 12.80 -1.92
C ASP A 20 0.04 12.65 -0.39
N TYR A 21 0.99 11.81 0.05
CA TYR A 21 1.16 11.47 1.46
C TYR A 21 2.47 12.09 1.98
N PRO A 22 2.45 13.33 2.49
CA PRO A 22 3.61 13.90 3.14
C PRO A 22 3.85 13.17 4.47
N LEU A 23 5.11 12.87 4.77
CA LEU A 23 5.47 11.98 5.86
C LEU A 23 5.83 12.73 7.13
N LYS A 24 5.43 12.19 8.27
CA LYS A 24 6.01 12.56 9.57
C LYS A 24 7.36 11.90 9.77
N LYS A 25 8.06 12.37 10.79
CA LYS A 25 9.39 11.90 11.19
C LYS A 25 9.45 10.39 11.47
N ASP A 26 8.48 9.88 12.23
CA ASP A 26 8.31 8.47 12.56
C ASP A 26 7.88 7.63 11.34
N GLU A 27 7.05 8.21 10.45
CA GLU A 27 6.65 7.56 9.20
C GLU A 27 7.84 7.43 8.22
N ILE A 28 8.72 8.44 8.12
CA ILE A 28 9.99 8.33 7.36
C ILE A 28 10.84 7.18 7.91
N TRP A 29 10.99 7.11 9.24
CA TRP A 29 11.76 6.04 9.86
C TRP A 29 11.18 4.67 9.50
N LYS A 30 9.86 4.50 9.72
CA LYS A 30 9.15 3.25 9.53
C LYS A 30 9.21 2.78 8.07
N TYR A 31 9.02 3.69 7.13
CA TYR A 31 8.95 3.40 5.69
C TYR A 31 10.25 3.75 4.94
N LEU A 32 11.38 3.76 5.64
CA LEU A 32 12.68 4.08 5.03
C LEU A 32 13.01 3.06 3.93
N ILE A 33 13.25 3.52 2.70
CA ILE A 33 13.53 2.67 1.54
C ILE A 33 15.05 2.56 1.38
N GLY A 34 15.61 1.38 1.67
CA GLY A 34 17.03 1.10 1.55
C GLY A 34 17.57 0.17 2.63
N GLN A 35 18.88 0.23 2.88
CA GLN A 35 19.53 -0.61 3.88
C GLN A 35 19.14 -0.19 5.30
N LYS A 36 19.14 -1.16 6.23
CA LYS A 36 18.93 -0.93 7.65
C LYS A 36 19.99 0.04 8.17
N ILE A 37 19.59 1.27 8.45
CA ILE A 37 20.49 2.26 9.04
C ILE A 37 20.25 2.21 10.55
N GLU A 38 20.99 1.32 11.21
CA GLU A 38 20.82 0.94 12.62
C GLU A 38 20.92 2.14 13.58
N ASN A 39 21.51 3.25 13.14
CA ASN A 39 21.77 4.45 13.94
C ASN A 39 20.96 5.69 13.53
N ILE A 40 19.95 5.59 12.65
CA ILE A 40 19.02 6.72 12.50
C ILE A 40 17.99 6.62 13.61
N TYR A 41 18.39 7.04 14.81
CA TYR A 41 17.47 7.69 15.71
C TYR A 41 17.04 8.96 14.99
N VAL A 42 15.91 8.94 14.26
CA VAL A 42 15.41 10.14 13.55
C VAL A 42 15.21 11.29 14.55
N GLY A 43 15.18 10.99 15.87
CA GLY A 43 15.43 11.90 17.00
C GLY A 43 16.27 13.12 16.64
N THR A 44 17.37 12.95 15.91
CA THR A 44 18.20 14.05 15.40
C THR A 44 18.18 14.10 13.88
N LEU A 45 17.05 14.51 13.30
CA LEU A 45 17.10 15.34 12.08
C LEU A 45 17.73 16.66 12.52
N ASP A 46 19.04 16.63 12.71
CA ASP A 46 19.84 17.80 13.05
C ASP A 46 19.75 18.83 11.92
N ASP A 47 20.18 20.06 12.21
CA ASP A 47 20.05 21.14 11.25
C ASP A 47 20.91 20.91 9.99
N SER A 48 21.95 20.08 10.09
CA SER A 48 22.77 19.63 8.97
C SER A 48 21.96 18.77 7.99
N LEU A 49 21.25 17.75 8.49
CA LEU A 49 20.41 16.87 7.69
C LEU A 49 19.21 17.63 7.10
N LYS A 50 18.59 18.57 7.84
CA LYS A 50 17.55 19.45 7.29
C LYS A 50 18.08 20.32 6.15
N LYS A 51 19.28 20.89 6.30
CA LYS A 51 19.94 21.69 5.25
C LYS A 51 20.21 20.84 4.00
N SER A 52 20.74 19.63 4.17
CA SER A 52 20.96 18.70 3.06
C SER A 52 19.64 18.28 2.38
N LEU A 53 18.57 18.01 3.13
CA LEU A 53 17.26 17.72 2.55
C LEU A 53 16.72 18.90 1.73
N LYS A 54 16.85 20.13 2.24
CA LYS A 54 16.45 21.35 1.53
C LYS A 54 17.23 21.54 0.23
N GLN A 55 18.54 21.34 0.26
CA GLN A 55 19.39 21.36 -0.94
C GLN A 55 18.96 20.31 -1.97
N ASN A 56 18.48 19.16 -1.51
CA ASN A 56 17.98 18.08 -2.37
C ASN A 56 16.46 18.14 -2.59
N ARG A 57 15.87 19.34 -2.55
CA ARG A 57 14.46 19.60 -2.91
C ARG A 57 13.45 18.86 -2.03
N ALA A 58 13.74 18.68 -0.75
CA ALA A 58 12.78 18.25 0.27
C ALA A 58 12.62 19.32 1.35
N ILE A 59 11.40 19.53 1.84
CA ILE A 59 11.07 20.58 2.81
C ILE A 59 10.37 19.99 4.02
N PHE A 60 10.52 20.67 5.16
CA PHE A 60 9.78 20.38 6.39
C PHE A 60 8.83 21.55 6.68
N LYS A 61 7.53 21.27 6.79
CA LYS A 61 6.49 22.29 7.04
C LYS A 61 5.33 21.67 7.81
N LYS A 62 4.82 22.36 8.85
CA LYS A 62 3.68 21.92 9.67
C LYS A 62 3.79 20.47 10.16
N ASN A 63 4.98 20.06 10.64
CA ASN A 63 5.29 18.71 11.12
C ASN A 63 5.33 17.59 10.04
N PHE A 64 5.34 17.95 8.76
CA PHE A 64 5.47 16.99 7.67
C PHE A 64 6.68 17.29 6.78
N TYR A 65 7.24 16.24 6.20
CA TYR A 65 8.24 16.27 5.16
C TYR A 65 7.57 15.97 3.81
N CYS A 66 7.88 16.77 2.80
CA CYS A 66 7.44 16.56 1.43
C CYS A 66 8.50 17.07 0.44
N LEU A 67 8.32 16.78 -0.83
CA LEU A 67 9.16 17.35 -1.88
C LEU A 67 8.88 18.86 -2.02
N LEU A 68 9.87 19.60 -2.53
CA LEU A 68 9.77 21.03 -2.81
C LEU A 68 8.61 21.28 -3.78
N ASN A 69 7.86 22.37 -3.57
CA ASN A 69 6.66 22.75 -4.34
C ASN A 69 5.46 21.78 -4.22
N ARG A 70 5.49 20.86 -3.24
CA ARG A 70 4.36 19.95 -2.95
C ARG A 70 3.65 20.26 -1.64
N ASP A 71 3.91 21.38 -0.99
CA ASP A 71 3.36 21.72 0.33
C ASP A 71 1.82 21.75 0.41
N LYS A 72 1.13 21.92 -0.71
CA LYS A 72 -0.35 21.80 -0.80
C LYS A 72 -0.87 20.43 -0.31
N ILE A 73 -0.10 19.34 -0.48
CA ILE A 73 -0.54 18.00 -0.07
C ILE A 73 -0.65 17.86 1.46
N ILE A 74 -0.06 18.77 2.23
CA ILE A 74 -0.24 18.81 3.68
C ILE A 74 -1.70 19.07 4.05
N GLY A 75 -2.38 19.98 3.33
CA GLY A 75 -3.81 20.23 3.51
C GLY A 75 -4.63 18.98 3.18
N THR A 76 -4.32 18.34 2.05
CA THR A 76 -4.92 17.07 1.63
C THR A 76 -4.76 15.97 2.68
N ARG A 77 -3.55 15.80 3.25
CA ARG A 77 -3.23 14.83 4.31
C ARG A 77 -4.09 15.04 5.55
N VAL A 78 -4.23 16.28 6.01
CA VAL A 78 -5.04 16.61 7.19
C VAL A 78 -6.52 16.30 6.93
N ASN A 79 -7.04 16.65 5.75
CA ASN A 79 -8.42 16.36 5.38
C ASN A 79 -8.68 14.85 5.29
N ARG A 80 -7.85 14.12 4.54
CA ARG A 80 -7.95 12.66 4.38
C ARG A 80 -7.80 11.92 5.71
N GLN A 81 -6.98 12.44 6.64
CA GLN A 81 -6.89 11.88 7.99
C GLN A 81 -8.20 12.03 8.77
N LYS A 82 -8.92 13.15 8.63
CA LYS A 82 -10.26 13.33 9.24
C LYS A 82 -11.26 12.35 8.64
N VAL A 83 -11.35 12.29 7.31
CA VAL A 83 -12.24 11.36 6.58
C VAL A 83 -11.98 9.90 6.99
N SER A 84 -10.70 9.51 7.02
CA SER A 84 -10.28 8.15 7.37
C SER A 84 -10.72 7.73 8.77
N ARG A 85 -10.86 8.66 9.73
CA ARG A 85 -11.34 8.31 11.08
C ARG A 85 -12.76 7.74 11.03
N GLY A 86 -13.67 8.34 10.27
CA GLY A 86 -15.03 7.84 10.08
C GLY A 86 -15.02 6.46 9.42
N LYS A 87 -14.26 6.31 8.34
CA LYS A 87 -14.12 5.03 7.62
C LYS A 87 -13.54 3.92 8.48
N LEU A 88 -12.58 4.22 9.34
CA LEU A 88 -12.02 3.26 10.30
C LEU A 88 -13.06 2.76 11.31
N VAL A 89 -13.99 3.61 11.76
CA VAL A 89 -15.08 3.19 12.66
C VAL A 89 -16.01 2.21 11.94
N ILE A 90 -16.38 2.50 10.70
CA ILE A 90 -17.21 1.62 9.86
C ILE A 90 -16.50 0.29 9.64
N ALA A 91 -15.24 0.34 9.20
CA ALA A 91 -14.41 -0.82 8.94
C ALA A 91 -14.33 -1.74 10.17
N LYS A 92 -14.03 -1.21 11.36
CA LYS A 92 -13.96 -1.99 12.60
C LYS A 92 -15.31 -2.59 12.99
N LYS A 93 -16.42 -1.85 12.85
CA LYS A 93 -17.76 -2.34 13.14
C LYS A 93 -18.13 -3.52 12.24
N ILE A 94 -17.84 -3.42 10.94
CA ILE A 94 -18.14 -4.50 10.00
C ILE A 94 -17.17 -5.68 10.15
N ALA A 95 -15.88 -5.44 10.39
CA ALA A 95 -14.92 -6.50 10.69
C ALA A 95 -15.38 -7.36 11.88
N ARG A 96 -15.93 -6.75 12.94
CA ARG A 96 -16.52 -7.49 14.08
C ARG A 96 -17.70 -8.38 13.69
N LYS A 97 -18.54 -7.96 12.73
CA LYS A 97 -19.62 -8.81 12.22
C LYS A 97 -19.06 -9.98 11.40
N LEU A 98 -18.11 -9.69 10.52
CA LEU A 98 -17.47 -10.69 9.67
C LEU A 98 -16.64 -11.71 10.47
N SER A 99 -16.12 -11.34 11.64
CA SER A 99 -15.37 -12.26 12.49
C SER A 99 -16.19 -13.42 13.07
N ILE A 100 -17.52 -13.38 12.97
CA ILE A 100 -18.39 -14.51 13.35
C ILE A 100 -18.17 -15.70 12.40
N ILE A 101 -17.74 -15.46 11.16
CA ILE A 101 -17.44 -16.50 10.19
C ILE A 101 -16.22 -17.31 10.70
N PRO A 102 -16.38 -18.61 11.05
CA PRO A 102 -15.34 -19.36 11.75
C PRO A 102 -14.04 -19.51 10.94
N THR A 103 -14.16 -19.55 9.62
CA THR A 103 -13.04 -19.73 8.69
C THR A 103 -12.18 -18.48 8.52
N VAL A 104 -12.63 -17.31 8.99
CA VAL A 104 -11.84 -16.06 8.96
C VAL A 104 -10.76 -16.09 10.04
N GLN A 105 -9.49 -16.11 9.63
CA GLN A 105 -8.33 -16.09 10.51
C GLN A 105 -7.77 -14.67 10.71
N LEU A 106 -7.91 -13.78 9.72
CA LEU A 106 -7.50 -12.38 9.82
C LEU A 106 -8.38 -11.49 8.94
N ILE A 107 -8.72 -10.31 9.45
CA ILE A 107 -9.22 -9.17 8.66
C ILE A 107 -8.29 -7.99 8.91
N GLY A 108 -7.68 -7.48 7.85
CA GLY A 108 -6.89 -6.28 7.84
C GLY A 108 -7.45 -5.23 6.89
N ILE A 109 -7.20 -3.97 7.21
CA ILE A 109 -7.50 -2.84 6.33
C ILE A 109 -6.26 -2.58 5.48
N SER A 110 -6.44 -2.59 4.15
CA SER A 110 -5.39 -2.28 3.16
C SER A 110 -5.64 -0.93 2.48
N GLY A 111 -4.87 -0.62 1.43
CA GLY A 111 -5.05 0.58 0.62
C GLY A 111 -4.88 1.89 1.40
N ALA A 112 -5.47 2.97 0.89
CA ALA A 112 -5.31 4.32 1.44
C ALA A 112 -5.78 4.45 2.91
N LEU A 113 -6.80 3.67 3.30
CA LEU A 113 -7.38 3.75 4.65
C LEU A 113 -6.40 3.29 5.73
N SER A 114 -5.58 2.28 5.43
CA SER A 114 -4.57 1.74 6.34
C SER A 114 -3.57 2.81 6.80
N LEU A 115 -3.25 3.77 5.93
CA LEU A 115 -2.40 4.93 6.17
C LEU A 115 -3.16 6.17 6.68
N LYS A 116 -4.47 6.07 6.90
CA LYS A 116 -5.37 7.20 7.18
C LYS A 116 -5.31 8.27 6.07
N ASN A 117 -5.23 7.84 4.81
CA ASN A 117 -5.11 8.69 3.63
C ASN A 117 -6.29 8.52 2.65
N SER A 118 -7.46 8.07 3.12
CA SER A 118 -8.63 7.93 2.24
C SER A 118 -9.28 9.27 1.92
N ASP A 119 -9.70 9.41 0.67
CA ASP A 119 -10.65 10.42 0.23
C ASP A 119 -12.08 10.08 0.68
N LYS A 120 -13.00 11.06 0.63
CA LYS A 120 -14.41 10.83 0.97
C LYS A 120 -15.06 9.84 0.03
N TYR A 121 -14.66 9.80 -1.23
CA TYR A 121 -15.29 8.93 -2.24
C TYR A 121 -14.71 7.51 -2.30
N ASP A 122 -13.62 7.24 -1.58
CA ASP A 122 -12.97 5.93 -1.58
C ASP A 122 -13.85 4.87 -0.90
N ASP A 123 -13.67 3.61 -1.28
CA ASP A 123 -14.17 2.48 -0.54
C ASP A 123 -13.22 2.06 0.60
N ILE A 124 -13.56 0.96 1.26
CA ILE A 124 -12.81 0.35 2.35
C ILE A 124 -12.28 -1.00 1.86
N ASP A 125 -10.97 -1.09 1.66
CA ASP A 125 -10.33 -2.32 1.22
C ASP A 125 -10.03 -3.25 2.41
N PHE A 126 -10.60 -4.46 2.37
CA PHE A 126 -10.25 -5.55 3.26
C PHE A 126 -9.29 -6.54 2.61
N PHE A 127 -8.23 -6.84 3.36
CA PHE A 127 -7.38 -7.99 3.18
C PHE A 127 -7.79 -9.07 4.17
N VAL A 128 -8.00 -10.30 3.69
CA VAL A 128 -8.54 -11.39 4.50
C VAL A 128 -7.63 -12.61 4.38
N ILE A 129 -7.36 -13.25 5.52
CA ILE A 129 -6.77 -14.59 5.56
C ILE A 129 -7.85 -15.56 6.02
N ALA A 130 -8.21 -16.50 5.15
CA ALA A 130 -9.11 -17.61 5.44
C ALA A 130 -8.32 -18.84 5.91
N SER A 131 -9.03 -19.80 6.49
CA SER A 131 -8.47 -21.11 6.84
C SER A 131 -8.21 -21.92 5.56
N LYS A 132 -7.18 -22.77 5.55
CA LYS A 132 -6.85 -23.64 4.41
C LYS A 132 -8.10 -24.32 3.80
N GLY A 133 -8.24 -24.22 2.49
CA GLY A 133 -9.32 -24.90 1.74
C GLY A 133 -10.73 -24.36 1.99
N SER A 134 -10.86 -23.14 2.52
CA SER A 134 -12.16 -22.49 2.77
C SER A 134 -12.27 -21.10 2.12
N LEU A 135 -11.42 -20.81 1.14
CA LEU A 135 -11.24 -19.48 0.58
C LEU A 135 -12.53 -18.97 -0.09
N TRP A 136 -13.15 -19.79 -0.93
CA TRP A 136 -14.34 -19.44 -1.69
C TRP A 136 -15.57 -19.38 -0.79
N LEU A 137 -15.71 -20.32 0.14
CA LEU A 137 -16.78 -20.35 1.14
C LEU A 137 -16.72 -19.13 2.04
N THR A 138 -15.51 -18.79 2.54
CA THR A 138 -15.28 -17.59 3.34
C THR A 138 -15.69 -16.34 2.57
N ARG A 139 -15.22 -16.20 1.33
CA ARG A 139 -15.58 -15.06 0.47
C ARG A 139 -17.10 -14.97 0.29
N LEU A 140 -17.78 -16.07 -0.01
CA LEU A 140 -19.22 -16.09 -0.22
C LEU A 140 -19.98 -15.66 1.03
N ALA A 141 -19.63 -16.22 2.20
CA ALA A 141 -20.23 -15.86 3.48
C ALA A 141 -20.00 -14.38 3.81
N MET A 142 -18.80 -13.86 3.56
CA MET A 142 -18.49 -12.44 3.75
C MET A 142 -19.31 -11.56 2.83
N ILE A 143 -19.46 -11.92 1.54
CA ILE A 143 -20.29 -11.17 0.59
C ILE A 143 -21.74 -11.13 1.06
N ILE A 144 -22.31 -12.27 1.43
CA ILE A 144 -23.69 -12.35 1.92
C ILE A 144 -23.88 -11.44 3.15
N LEU A 145 -22.99 -11.52 4.14
CA LEU A 145 -23.09 -10.68 5.33
C LEU A 145 -22.91 -9.19 5.02
N LEU A 146 -22.02 -8.85 4.08
CA LEU A 146 -21.81 -7.48 3.61
C LEU A 146 -23.02 -6.95 2.83
N LEU A 147 -23.70 -7.79 2.04
CA LEU A 147 -24.95 -7.45 1.34
C LEU A 147 -26.06 -7.19 2.36
N ILE A 148 -26.23 -8.07 3.36
CA ILE A 148 -27.20 -7.88 4.46
C ILE A 148 -26.93 -6.57 5.21
N CYS A 149 -25.66 -6.22 5.44
CA CYS A 149 -25.29 -4.97 6.07
C CYS A 149 -25.42 -3.74 5.14
N GLY A 150 -25.75 -3.92 3.85
CA GLY A 150 -25.76 -2.84 2.86
C GLY A 150 -24.38 -2.23 2.62
N LYS A 151 -23.30 -2.96 2.90
CA LYS A 151 -21.91 -2.49 2.84
C LYS A 151 -21.06 -3.13 1.76
N TYR A 152 -21.53 -4.14 1.05
CA TYR A 152 -20.75 -4.73 -0.04
C TYR A 152 -20.55 -3.73 -1.20
N ARG A 153 -19.31 -3.58 -1.69
CA ARG A 153 -19.01 -2.84 -2.93
C ARG A 153 -19.33 -3.73 -4.13
N THR A 154 -20.34 -3.33 -4.91
CA THR A 154 -20.63 -3.98 -6.19
C THR A 154 -19.86 -3.32 -7.33
N ARG A 155 -19.64 -4.07 -8.43
CA ARG A 155 -18.73 -3.67 -9.52
C ARG A 155 -19.16 -2.38 -10.25
N ASN A 156 -20.45 -2.22 -10.51
CA ASN A 156 -21.01 -1.13 -11.32
C ASN A 156 -21.56 0.02 -10.48
N GLN A 157 -21.19 0.07 -9.20
CA GLN A 157 -21.70 1.09 -8.29
C GLN A 157 -20.93 2.39 -8.50
N SER A 158 -21.65 3.46 -8.83
CA SER A 158 -21.08 4.79 -8.99
C SER A 158 -20.62 5.40 -7.65
N GLU A 159 -21.37 5.11 -6.58
CA GLU A 159 -21.05 5.56 -5.22
C GLU A 159 -20.50 4.41 -4.36
N VAL A 160 -19.18 4.35 -4.26
CA VAL A 160 -18.47 3.32 -3.48
C VAL A 160 -18.08 3.79 -2.08
N SER A 161 -18.44 5.02 -1.72
CA SER A 161 -18.13 5.61 -0.41
C SER A 161 -18.60 4.70 0.73
N ASP A 162 -17.70 4.43 1.67
CA ASP A 162 -17.94 3.60 2.87
C ASP A 162 -18.40 2.15 2.59
N LYS A 163 -18.36 1.72 1.33
CA LYS A 163 -18.57 0.32 0.95
C LYS A 163 -17.27 -0.44 1.17
N ILE A 164 -17.40 -1.75 1.35
CA ILE A 164 -16.30 -2.67 1.62
C ILE A 164 -16.03 -3.49 0.37
N CYS A 165 -14.80 -3.41 -0.09
CA CYS A 165 -14.24 -4.28 -1.09
C CYS A 165 -13.45 -5.39 -0.40
N LEU A 166 -13.72 -6.64 -0.77
CA LEU A 166 -12.84 -7.76 -0.42
C LEU A 166 -11.65 -7.77 -1.38
N ASN A 167 -10.79 -6.76 -1.24
CA ASN A 167 -9.71 -6.42 -2.17
C ASN A 167 -8.77 -7.61 -2.43
N MET A 168 -8.39 -8.32 -1.36
CA MET A 168 -7.58 -9.52 -1.48
C MET A 168 -7.92 -10.53 -0.39
N ILE A 169 -8.11 -11.78 -0.78
CA ILE A 169 -8.35 -12.91 0.11
C ILE A 169 -7.32 -13.98 -0.21
N ILE A 170 -6.59 -14.43 0.80
CA ILE A 170 -5.73 -15.61 0.73
C ILE A 170 -6.21 -16.65 1.74
N ASP A 171 -5.77 -17.88 1.59
CA ASP A 171 -5.81 -18.83 2.71
C ASP A 171 -4.44 -18.96 3.39
N ASP A 172 -4.42 -19.55 4.58
CA ASP A 172 -3.22 -19.72 5.41
C ASP A 172 -2.20 -20.74 4.88
N SER A 173 -2.46 -21.40 3.73
CA SER A 173 -1.43 -22.15 3.00
C SER A 173 -0.53 -21.25 2.13
N LEU A 174 -0.97 -20.01 1.83
CA LEU A 174 -0.24 -19.02 1.04
C LEU A 174 0.14 -17.78 1.86
N LEU A 175 0.68 -17.97 3.07
CA LEU A 175 1.12 -16.84 3.89
C LEU A 175 2.32 -16.10 3.28
N SER A 176 3.25 -16.82 2.64
CA SER A 176 4.39 -16.21 1.96
C SER A 176 4.07 -15.93 0.51
N PHE A 177 4.20 -14.67 0.07
CA PHE A 177 4.04 -14.37 -1.35
C PHE A 177 5.18 -14.93 -2.22
N PRO A 178 4.86 -15.39 -3.45
CA PRO A 178 5.84 -15.94 -4.38
C PRO A 178 6.86 -14.87 -4.80
N LYS A 179 8.08 -15.28 -5.17
CA LYS A 179 9.18 -14.38 -5.54
C LYS A 179 8.79 -13.34 -6.61
N SER A 180 7.93 -13.71 -7.57
CA SER A 180 7.42 -12.83 -8.63
C SER A 180 6.57 -11.65 -8.12
N ARG A 181 6.02 -11.74 -6.91
CA ARG A 181 5.27 -10.67 -6.23
C ARG A 181 6.08 -9.94 -5.16
N ARG A 182 7.37 -10.26 -5.00
CA ARG A 182 8.24 -9.62 -4.00
C ARG A 182 8.90 -8.39 -4.59
N ASP A 183 8.27 -7.25 -4.38
CA ASP A 183 8.78 -5.95 -4.80
C ASP A 183 8.44 -4.86 -3.77
N LEU A 184 8.91 -3.64 -4.03
CA LEU A 184 8.72 -2.49 -3.16
C LEU A 184 7.24 -2.16 -2.91
N TYR A 185 6.39 -2.29 -3.93
CA TYR A 185 4.97 -1.99 -3.80
C TYR A 185 4.28 -2.99 -2.87
N THR A 186 4.50 -4.28 -3.10
CA THR A 186 3.96 -5.33 -2.22
C THR A 186 4.56 -5.28 -0.82
N ALA A 187 5.83 -4.89 -0.67
CA ALA A 187 6.42 -4.65 0.65
C ALA A 187 5.69 -3.55 1.41
N HIS A 188 5.34 -2.44 0.75
CA HIS A 188 4.52 -1.38 1.33
C HIS A 188 3.11 -1.88 1.71
N GLU A 189 2.44 -2.62 0.83
CA GLU A 189 1.11 -3.18 1.09
C GLU A 189 1.09 -4.04 2.37
N ILE A 190 2.11 -4.89 2.56
CA ILE A 190 2.24 -5.71 3.78
C ILE A 190 2.59 -4.85 5.00
N ALA A 191 3.55 -3.94 4.86
CA ALA A 191 4.04 -3.08 5.95
C ALA A 191 3.00 -2.10 6.51
N GLN A 192 2.04 -1.69 5.68
CA GLN A 192 0.98 -0.76 6.06
C GLN A 192 -0.32 -1.44 6.46
N LEU A 193 -0.46 -2.74 6.21
CA LEU A 193 -1.64 -3.51 6.55
C LEU A 193 -2.01 -3.30 8.03
N LEU A 194 -3.24 -2.85 8.27
CA LEU A 194 -3.75 -2.57 9.62
C LEU A 194 -4.69 -3.70 10.06
N PRO A 195 -4.22 -4.68 10.86
CA PRO A 195 -5.09 -5.74 11.37
C PRO A 195 -6.18 -5.14 12.27
N VAL A 196 -7.43 -5.56 12.04
CA VAL A 196 -8.60 -5.18 12.85
C VAL A 196 -9.29 -6.37 13.49
N PHE A 197 -8.98 -7.58 13.05
CA PHE A 197 -9.36 -8.84 13.65
C PHE A 197 -8.33 -9.91 13.32
N GLU A 198 -7.98 -10.77 14.28
CA GLU A 198 -7.16 -11.94 14.03
C GLU A 198 -7.50 -13.09 14.99
N ARG A 199 -7.16 -14.31 14.56
CA ARG A 199 -7.13 -15.53 15.36
C ARG A 199 -5.72 -16.11 15.35
N ASN A 200 -5.33 -16.83 16.39
CA ASN A 200 -4.11 -17.66 16.39
C ASN A 200 -2.81 -16.92 16.00
N ASN A 201 -2.70 -15.63 16.34
CA ASN A 201 -1.59 -14.73 15.96
C ASN A 201 -1.33 -14.73 14.45
N MET A 202 -2.39 -14.80 13.63
CA MET A 202 -2.29 -14.92 12.18
C MET A 202 -1.54 -13.73 11.55
N TYR A 203 -1.68 -12.52 12.09
CA TYR A 203 -0.93 -11.38 11.55
C TYR A 203 0.57 -11.57 11.70
N LYS A 204 1.01 -12.03 12.88
CA LYS A 204 2.42 -12.34 13.14
C LYS A 204 2.93 -13.43 12.19
N LYS A 205 2.17 -14.51 12.00
CA LYS A 205 2.54 -15.59 11.06
C LYS A 205 2.68 -15.09 9.63
N PHE A 206 1.72 -14.26 9.17
CA PHE A 206 1.76 -13.65 7.84
C PHE A 206 2.98 -12.75 7.65
N VAL A 207 3.25 -11.89 8.64
CA VAL A 207 4.42 -11.01 8.65
C VAL A 207 5.73 -11.81 8.65
N ASP A 208 5.82 -12.84 9.49
CA ASP A 208 7.02 -13.68 9.59
C ASP A 208 7.29 -14.46 8.31
N ALA A 209 6.25 -14.92 7.61
CA ALA A 209 6.36 -15.59 6.32
C ALA A 209 6.84 -14.64 5.20
N ASN A 210 6.77 -13.31 5.40
CA ASN A 210 7.16 -12.30 4.43
C ASN A 210 8.38 -11.48 4.89
N GLU A 211 9.35 -12.10 5.57
CA GLU A 211 10.56 -11.41 6.03
C GLU A 211 11.38 -10.70 4.94
N TRP A 212 11.21 -11.12 3.68
CA TRP A 212 11.84 -10.49 2.52
C TRP A 212 11.51 -9.00 2.38
N ILE A 213 10.44 -8.50 3.00
CA ILE A 213 10.11 -7.07 3.01
C ILE A 213 11.21 -6.22 3.65
N GLU A 214 12.01 -6.78 4.57
CA GLU A 214 13.08 -6.06 5.27
C GLU A 214 14.18 -5.61 4.29
N LYS A 215 14.31 -6.29 3.14
CA LYS A 215 15.17 -5.86 2.02
C LYS A 215 14.76 -4.51 1.45
N TYR A 216 13.47 -4.17 1.54
CA TYR A 216 12.90 -2.94 1.01
C TYR A 216 12.64 -1.90 2.11
N LEU A 217 12.08 -2.34 3.24
CA LEU A 217 11.59 -1.53 4.36
C LEU A 217 12.10 -2.08 5.71
N PRO A 218 13.39 -1.90 6.03
CA PRO A 218 14.06 -2.55 7.17
C PRO A 218 13.49 -2.19 8.54
N ASN A 219 12.75 -1.08 8.66
CA ASN A 219 12.22 -0.59 9.93
C ASN A 219 10.69 -0.78 10.06
N ALA A 220 10.03 -1.28 9.02
CA ALA A 220 8.58 -1.29 8.95
C ALA A 220 7.92 -2.25 9.94
N ILE A 221 8.60 -3.36 10.24
CA ILE A 221 8.08 -4.44 11.05
C ILE A 221 9.00 -4.67 12.25
N LYS A 222 8.43 -4.49 13.45
CA LYS A 222 9.08 -4.89 14.70
C LYS A 222 8.81 -6.38 14.92
N ARG A 223 9.74 -7.24 14.52
CA ARG A 223 9.66 -8.67 14.85
C ARG A 223 9.98 -8.87 16.33
N ILE A 224 8.97 -9.24 17.11
CA ILE A 224 9.18 -9.76 18.46
C ILE A 224 9.60 -11.22 18.29
N LYS A 225 10.86 -11.54 18.61
CA LYS A 225 11.41 -12.90 18.63
C LYS A 225 10.81 -13.71 19.78
N ASN A 226 9.51 -13.96 19.75
CA ASN A 226 8.90 -14.97 20.59
C ASN A 226 8.82 -16.28 19.80
N LYS A 227 9.50 -17.32 20.30
CA LYS A 227 9.22 -18.71 19.90
C LYS A 227 7.78 -18.99 20.31
N GLN A 228 6.89 -19.15 19.33
CA GLN A 228 5.54 -19.66 19.59
C GLN A 228 5.41 -21.08 19.08
N ARG A 229 4.79 -21.90 19.93
CA ARG A 229 4.32 -23.25 19.64
C ARG A 229 3.12 -23.18 18.69
N SER A 230 3.04 -24.12 17.75
CA SER A 230 1.95 -24.22 16.79
C SER A 230 0.61 -24.50 17.48
N PRO A 231 -0.43 -23.68 17.30
CA PRO A 231 -1.77 -24.12 17.63
C PRO A 231 -2.29 -25.05 16.52
N PHE A 232 -2.99 -26.09 16.98
CA PHE A 232 -3.69 -27.13 16.25
C PHE A 232 -4.60 -26.56 15.14
N PHE A 233 -4.42 -27.03 13.90
CA PHE A 233 -5.33 -26.74 12.80
C PHE A 233 -6.45 -27.78 12.80
N MET A 234 -7.69 -27.34 12.97
CA MET A 234 -8.85 -28.20 12.75
C MET A 234 -9.05 -28.35 11.23
N THR A 235 -8.72 -29.52 10.69
CA THR A 235 -9.00 -29.87 9.30
C THR A 235 -10.49 -30.12 9.14
N HIS A 236 -11.22 -29.16 8.58
CA HIS A 236 -12.64 -29.35 8.28
C HIS A 236 -12.82 -30.02 6.92
N ASN A 237 -12.68 -31.34 6.89
CA ASN A 237 -12.97 -32.17 5.71
C ASN A 237 -14.45 -32.03 5.28
N SER A 238 -15.34 -31.67 6.21
CA SER A 238 -16.78 -31.47 5.98
C SER A 238 -17.13 -30.24 5.14
N LEU A 239 -16.22 -29.26 4.99
CA LEU A 239 -16.50 -28.04 4.23
C LEU A 239 -16.12 -28.17 2.74
N PHE A 240 -15.47 -29.27 2.34
CA PHE A 240 -14.93 -29.43 0.98
C PHE A 240 -16.01 -29.31 -0.09
N ILE A 241 -17.16 -29.97 0.08
CA ILE A 241 -18.26 -29.91 -0.89
C ILE A 241 -18.80 -28.47 -1.01
N PHE A 242 -18.98 -27.78 0.11
CA PHE A 242 -19.45 -26.39 0.14
C PHE A 242 -18.44 -25.42 -0.48
N GLU A 243 -17.15 -25.63 -0.23
CA GLU A 243 -16.07 -24.87 -0.88
C GLU A 243 -16.12 -25.02 -2.40
N GLN A 244 -16.23 -26.25 -2.90
CA GLN A 244 -16.28 -26.52 -4.33
C GLN A 244 -17.53 -25.92 -4.99
N PHE A 245 -18.69 -26.03 -4.34
CA PHE A 245 -19.91 -25.38 -4.81
C PHE A 245 -19.78 -23.85 -4.83
N ALA A 246 -19.30 -23.25 -3.72
CA ALA A 246 -19.08 -21.81 -3.63
C ALA A 246 -18.09 -21.31 -4.69
N LYS A 247 -17.06 -22.10 -4.99
CA LYS A 247 -16.09 -21.84 -6.06
C LYS A 247 -16.75 -21.84 -7.43
N LEU A 248 -17.57 -22.85 -7.75
CA LEU A 248 -18.27 -22.93 -9.04
C LEU A 248 -19.16 -21.71 -9.29
N VAL A 249 -20.03 -21.37 -8.32
CA VAL A 249 -20.95 -20.23 -8.44
C VAL A 249 -20.20 -18.91 -8.62
N GLN A 250 -19.16 -18.69 -7.82
CA GLN A 250 -18.38 -17.44 -7.89
C GLN A 250 -17.54 -17.37 -9.17
N LEU A 251 -16.93 -18.47 -9.62
CA LEU A 251 -16.21 -18.50 -10.89
C LEU A 251 -17.13 -18.22 -12.08
N TRP A 252 -18.35 -18.75 -12.07
CA TRP A 252 -19.35 -18.42 -13.10
C TRP A 252 -19.65 -16.91 -13.14
N SER A 253 -19.89 -16.31 -11.98
CA SER A 253 -20.12 -14.86 -11.84
C SER A 253 -18.92 -14.02 -12.31
N ILE A 254 -17.69 -14.42 -11.96
CA ILE A 254 -16.47 -13.71 -12.32
C ILE A 254 -16.15 -13.87 -13.81
N LYS A 255 -16.31 -15.06 -14.39
CA LYS A 255 -16.05 -15.32 -15.82
C LYS A 255 -16.88 -14.42 -16.73
N LYS A 256 -18.12 -14.13 -16.36
CA LYS A 256 -19.01 -13.23 -17.12
C LYS A 256 -18.46 -11.80 -17.25
N HIS A 257 -17.59 -11.37 -16.35
CA HIS A 257 -17.11 -9.98 -16.28
C HIS A 257 -15.60 -9.88 -15.99
N ARG A 258 -14.77 -10.80 -16.51
CA ARG A 258 -13.35 -10.82 -16.18
C ARG A 258 -12.61 -9.58 -16.71
N THR A 259 -11.82 -8.93 -15.86
CA THR A 259 -10.85 -7.90 -16.27
C THR A 259 -9.45 -8.32 -15.81
N ASN A 260 -8.99 -7.82 -14.67
CA ASN A 260 -7.60 -7.95 -14.19
C ASN A 260 -7.50 -8.74 -12.87
N GLU A 261 -8.54 -9.45 -12.47
CA GLU A 261 -8.56 -10.21 -11.22
C GLU A 261 -7.52 -11.34 -11.25
N THR A 262 -6.71 -11.45 -10.19
CA THR A 262 -5.87 -12.63 -9.98
C THR A 262 -6.70 -13.69 -9.27
N ILE A 263 -6.91 -14.83 -9.94
CA ILE A 263 -7.59 -15.98 -9.37
C ILE A 263 -6.62 -17.16 -9.41
N SER A 264 -6.36 -17.72 -8.24
CA SER A 264 -5.62 -18.97 -8.06
C SER A 264 -6.31 -19.80 -6.98
N GLU A 265 -5.81 -21.00 -6.69
CA GLU A 265 -6.40 -21.88 -5.69
C GLU A 265 -6.50 -21.20 -4.31
N ASN A 266 -5.42 -20.53 -3.89
CA ASN A 266 -5.25 -20.04 -2.52
C ASN A 266 -5.19 -18.49 -2.44
N LEU A 267 -5.51 -17.80 -3.54
CA LEU A 267 -5.53 -16.33 -3.63
C LEU A 267 -6.58 -15.84 -4.61
N LEU A 268 -7.39 -14.89 -4.14
CA LEU A 268 -8.23 -14.01 -4.95
C LEU A 268 -7.83 -12.56 -4.72
N ALA A 269 -7.41 -11.86 -5.76
CA ALA A 269 -7.14 -10.43 -5.72
C ALA A 269 -7.97 -9.68 -6.77
N PHE A 270 -8.76 -8.72 -6.30
CA PHE A 270 -9.72 -7.96 -7.11
C PHE A 270 -9.20 -6.54 -7.35
N HIS A 271 -8.09 -6.42 -8.08
CA HIS A 271 -7.55 -5.12 -8.49
C HIS A 271 -8.08 -4.78 -9.90
N PRO A 272 -8.96 -3.78 -10.05
CA PRO A 272 -9.50 -3.43 -11.36
C PRO A 272 -8.42 -2.87 -12.31
N LEU A 273 -7.38 -2.25 -11.74
CA LEU A 273 -6.26 -1.65 -12.46
C LEU A 273 -4.94 -2.26 -11.99
N ASP A 274 -3.96 -2.30 -12.89
CA ASP A 274 -2.57 -2.63 -12.57
C ASP A 274 -1.87 -1.50 -11.80
N TYR A 275 -2.30 -1.30 -10.56
CA TYR A 275 -1.77 -0.26 -9.67
C TYR A 275 -0.29 -0.48 -9.38
N LYS A 276 0.15 -1.73 -9.22
CA LYS A 276 1.55 -2.07 -8.95
C LYS A 276 2.47 -1.50 -10.03
N ASN A 277 2.24 -1.83 -11.30
CA ASN A 277 3.14 -1.38 -12.36
C ASN A 277 3.05 0.14 -12.55
N LYS A 278 1.86 0.74 -12.41
CA LYS A 278 1.69 2.19 -12.43
C LYS A 278 2.53 2.89 -11.35
N VAL A 279 2.44 2.44 -10.11
CA VAL A 279 3.20 3.01 -8.98
C VAL A 279 4.69 2.83 -9.16
N LEU A 280 5.15 1.63 -9.52
CA LEU A 280 6.59 1.36 -9.68
C LEU A 280 7.20 2.13 -10.86
N ASN A 281 6.48 2.28 -11.97
CA ASN A 281 6.93 3.07 -13.11
C ASN A 281 6.99 4.57 -12.77
N GLU A 282 5.96 5.09 -12.10
CA GLU A 282 5.94 6.48 -11.64
C GLU A 282 7.05 6.76 -10.61
N TYR A 283 7.29 5.81 -9.70
CA TYR A 283 8.39 5.88 -8.74
C TYR A 283 9.75 5.96 -9.44
N LYS A 284 10.03 5.05 -10.39
CA LYS A 284 11.26 5.07 -11.19
C LYS A 284 11.42 6.40 -11.95
N ARG A 285 10.33 6.93 -12.51
CA ARG A 285 10.32 8.20 -13.26
C ARG A 285 10.67 9.38 -12.37
N ARG A 286 9.99 9.53 -11.21
CA ARG A 286 10.26 10.61 -10.26
C ARG A 286 11.65 10.50 -9.65
N LEU A 287 12.10 9.29 -9.32
CA LEU A 287 13.37 9.07 -8.64
C LEU A 287 14.57 9.60 -9.44
N LYS A 288 14.54 9.55 -10.79
CA LYS A 288 15.58 10.12 -11.65
C LYS A 288 15.88 11.60 -11.36
N GLN A 289 14.90 12.35 -10.83
CA GLN A 289 15.04 13.78 -10.52
C GLN A 289 15.62 14.07 -9.13
N TYR A 290 15.56 13.10 -8.20
CA TYR A 290 15.88 13.30 -6.79
C TYR A 290 17.02 12.40 -6.29
N ASP A 291 17.30 11.29 -6.98
CA ASP A 291 18.38 10.37 -6.73
C ASP A 291 18.81 9.74 -8.06
N PRO A 292 19.47 10.51 -8.96
CA PRO A 292 19.95 9.97 -10.22
C PRO A 292 20.90 8.80 -9.90
N PRO A 293 20.83 7.68 -10.66
CA PRO A 293 21.85 6.65 -10.57
C PRO A 293 23.18 7.37 -10.72
N SER A 294 24.06 7.25 -9.72
CA SER A 294 25.39 7.85 -9.80
C SER A 294 25.95 7.45 -11.16
N LEU A 295 26.12 8.42 -12.07
CA LEU A 295 27.02 8.27 -13.20
C LEU A 295 28.26 7.63 -12.58
N LYS A 296 28.59 6.41 -13.00
CA LYS A 296 29.86 5.76 -12.66
C LYS A 296 30.90 6.86 -12.61
N LEU A 297 31.63 6.98 -11.50
CA LEU A 297 32.77 7.89 -11.37
C LEU A 297 33.56 7.90 -12.68
N ARG A 298 33.27 8.85 -13.57
CA ARG A 298 34.16 9.20 -14.66
C ARG A 298 35.19 10.06 -13.96
N LYS A 299 36.24 9.41 -13.46
CA LYS A 299 37.53 10.06 -13.21
C LYS A 299 37.84 10.87 -14.48
N GLY A 300 37.97 12.18 -14.33
CA GLY A 300 38.29 13.13 -15.39
C GLY A 300 37.13 13.38 -16.36
N HIS A 301 36.57 14.60 -16.31
CA HIS A 301 36.02 15.38 -17.44
C HIS A 301 35.15 16.58 -16.97
N ALA A 302 35.25 16.99 -15.70
CA ALA A 302 34.66 18.25 -15.21
C ALA A 302 35.56 19.48 -15.48
N ALA A 303 36.08 19.62 -16.70
CA ALA A 303 36.87 20.79 -17.10
C ALA A 303 36.54 21.34 -18.51
N LYS A 304 35.54 20.82 -19.23
CA LYS A 304 35.31 21.25 -20.63
C LYS A 304 33.90 21.64 -21.04
N LEU A 305 32.93 21.71 -20.11
CA LEU A 305 31.53 21.98 -20.46
C LEU A 305 30.94 23.28 -19.89
N VAL A 306 31.75 24.16 -19.29
CA VAL A 306 31.30 25.50 -18.85
C VAL A 306 31.61 26.60 -19.88
N LYS A 307 32.36 26.30 -20.96
CA LYS A 307 32.77 27.32 -21.95
C LYS A 307 32.00 27.35 -23.27
N ARG A 308 30.90 26.60 -23.44
CA ARG A 308 30.29 26.47 -24.78
C ARG A 308 28.84 26.91 -25.00
N ASN A 309 28.03 27.21 -24.00
CA ASN A 309 26.66 27.69 -24.25
C ASN A 309 26.30 28.87 -23.33
N GLY A 310 26.84 30.04 -23.66
CA GLY A 310 26.15 31.29 -23.39
C GLY A 310 25.06 31.52 -24.44
N LEU A 311 24.01 32.24 -24.02
CA LEU A 311 22.97 32.88 -24.84
C LEU A 311 21.86 31.95 -25.41
N LYS A 312 20.70 31.92 -24.75
CA LYS A 312 19.50 32.69 -25.17
C LYS A 312 18.25 32.32 -24.34
N ASN A 313 17.52 33.39 -23.99
CA ASN A 313 16.10 33.52 -23.62
C ASN A 313 15.18 32.62 -24.49
N SER A 314 13.92 32.27 -24.20
CA SER A 314 12.83 32.79 -23.37
C SER A 314 11.67 31.76 -23.38
N GLU A 315 10.60 32.07 -22.62
CA GLU A 315 9.18 31.66 -22.79
C GLU A 315 8.60 30.46 -22.02
N ASN A 316 7.75 30.86 -21.07
CA ASN A 316 6.47 30.29 -20.62
C ASN A 316 5.97 28.99 -21.29
N SER A 317 5.64 27.99 -20.47
CA SER A 317 4.33 27.33 -20.59
C SER A 317 3.89 26.72 -19.25
N SER A 318 2.76 27.22 -18.75
CA SER A 318 2.08 26.75 -17.55
C SER A 318 1.15 25.59 -17.93
N LEU A 319 1.58 24.34 -17.75
CA LEU A 319 0.71 23.17 -17.92
C LEU A 319 0.02 22.81 -16.59
N LYS A 320 -1.16 23.41 -16.38
CA LYS A 320 -2.17 22.93 -15.43
C LYS A 320 -2.77 21.65 -16.00
N PHE A 321 -2.57 20.50 -15.35
CA PHE A 321 -3.39 19.32 -15.61
C PHE A 321 -4.62 19.32 -14.69
N VAL A 322 -5.74 19.74 -15.26
CA VAL A 322 -7.09 19.47 -14.77
C VAL A 322 -7.44 18.04 -15.21
N ILE A 323 -7.75 17.17 -14.25
CA ILE A 323 -8.33 15.86 -14.55
C ILE A 323 -9.83 16.11 -14.78
N ASN A 324 -10.22 16.27 -16.05
CA ASN A 324 -11.63 16.33 -16.43
C ASN A 324 -12.23 14.92 -16.41
N LYS A 325 -13.30 14.76 -15.63
CA LYS A 325 -14.26 13.69 -15.73
C LYS A 325 -15.26 14.07 -16.82
N GLU A 326 -15.28 13.32 -17.91
CA GLU A 326 -16.43 13.19 -18.81
C GLU A 326 -16.54 11.67 -19.08
N GLY A 327 -17.67 10.98 -18.91
CA GLY A 327 -19.03 11.45 -19.04
C GLY A 327 -19.47 11.28 -20.49
N SER A 328 -19.59 10.04 -20.98
CA SER A 328 -20.23 9.76 -22.27
C SER A 328 -21.43 8.86 -22.05
N LYS A 329 -22.62 9.50 -22.01
CA LYS A 329 -23.81 8.95 -22.64
C LYS A 329 -23.58 9.02 -24.15
N VAL A 330 -23.88 7.96 -24.89
CA VAL A 330 -24.51 8.05 -26.22
C VAL A 330 -25.31 6.75 -26.43
N ALA A 331 -26.59 6.94 -26.80
CA ALA A 331 -27.57 6.04 -27.41
C ALA A 331 -27.76 4.63 -26.83
#